data_AF-A0A8E2VJE5-F1
#
_entry.id   AF-A0A8E2VJE5-F1
#
_cell.length_a   1.000
_cell.length_b   1.000
_cell.length_c   1.000
_cell.angle_alpha   90.00
_cell.angle_beta   90.00
_cell.angle_gamma   90.00
#
_symmetry.space_group_name_H-M   'P 1'
#
loop_
_entity.id
_entity.type
_entity.pdbx_description
1 polymer ?
#
loop_
_entity_poly.entity_id
_entity_poly.type
_entity_poly.pdbx_seq_one_letter_code
_entity_poly.pdbx_strand_id
1 'polypeptide(L)'
;MAEAPLTRADQVLIAAAAALAVPPVMDSDVTARRMAMALDVIPHIDLNGPTYGLAFEIEAMDRARRTEDGSAFSDSHWRLRMAVARFFETRAAHAHERWRHETGRG
;
A
#
# COMPACT_ATOMS: atom_id res chain seq x y z
N MET A 1 14.87 -1.24 -16.96
CA MET A 1 13.80 -0.24 -17.18
C MET A 1 13.82 0.73 -16.01
N ALA A 2 13.71 2.04 -16.26
CA ALA A 2 13.67 3.03 -15.17
C ALA A 2 12.34 2.88 -14.40
N GLU A 3 12.42 2.95 -13.07
CA GLU A 3 11.27 2.86 -12.19
C GLU A 3 10.36 4.08 -12.42
N ALA A 4 9.06 3.87 -12.66
CA ALA A 4 8.14 4.99 -12.87
C ALA A 4 8.15 5.92 -11.63
N PRO A 5 8.22 7.25 -11.82
CA PRO A 5 8.23 8.19 -10.70
C PRO A 5 6.89 8.14 -9.94
N LEU A 6 6.97 8.10 -8.61
CA LEU A 6 5.79 8.11 -7.74
C LEU A 6 5.17 9.51 -7.68
N THR A 7 3.87 9.59 -7.92
CA THR A 7 3.10 10.82 -7.72
C THR A 7 2.95 11.15 -6.24
N ARG A 8 2.44 12.35 -5.91
CA ARG A 8 2.09 12.69 -4.51
C ARG A 8 0.99 11.78 -3.96
N ALA A 9 0.00 11.43 -4.79
CA ALA A 9 -1.07 10.51 -4.40
C ALA A 9 -0.51 9.12 -4.08
N ASP A 10 0.43 8.63 -4.89
CA ASP A 10 1.11 7.35 -4.62
C ASP A 10 1.84 7.37 -3.27
N GLN A 11 2.56 8.44 -2.97
CA GLN A 11 3.31 8.56 -1.71
C GLN A 11 2.37 8.50 -0.48
N VAL A 12 1.24 9.21 -0.55
CA VAL A 12 0.21 9.16 0.51
C VAL A 12 -0.39 7.76 0.62
N LEU A 13 -0.75 7.15 -0.50
CA LEU A 13 -1.33 5.81 -0.53
C LEU A 13 -0.37 4.76 0.04
N ILE A 14 0.92 4.79 -0.34
CA ILE A 14 1.94 3.89 0.19
C ILE A 14 2.09 4.05 1.71
N ALA A 15 2.14 5.29 2.20
CA ALA A 15 2.27 5.56 3.63
C ALA A 15 1.04 5.08 4.41
N ALA A 16 -0.17 5.33 3.90
CA ALA A 16 -1.41 4.88 4.51
C ALA A 16 -1.54 3.35 4.48
N ALA A 17 -1.22 2.72 3.34
CA ALA A 17 -1.20 1.26 3.18
C ALA A 17 -0.20 0.59 4.14
N ALA A 18 1.02 1.13 4.25
CA ALA A 18 2.02 0.64 5.19
C ALA A 18 1.53 0.77 6.65
N ALA A 19 0.93 1.90 7.01
CA ALA A 19 0.36 2.11 8.34
C ALA A 19 -0.82 1.18 8.63
N LEU A 20 -1.63 0.83 7.62
CA LEU A 20 -2.72 -0.14 7.75
C LEU A 20 -2.20 -1.58 7.84
N ALA A 21 -1.11 -1.91 7.14
CA ALA A 21 -0.51 -3.25 7.15
C ALA A 21 0.14 -3.62 8.49
N VAL A 22 0.56 -2.62 9.29
CA VAL A 22 1.01 -2.87 10.66
C VAL A 22 -0.19 -3.37 11.48
N PRO A 23 -0.07 -4.53 12.19
CA PRO A 23 -1.14 -5.02 13.05
C PRO A 23 -1.60 -3.88 13.98
N PRO A 24 -2.91 -3.60 14.05
CA PRO A 24 -3.37 -2.50 14.85
C PRO A 24 -3.02 -2.77 16.33
N VAL A 25 -2.42 -1.78 16.99
CA VAL A 25 -2.77 -1.53 18.40
C VAL A 25 -4.28 -1.29 18.38
N MET A 26 -5.04 -2.02 19.19
CA MET A 26 -6.50 -2.23 19.11
C MET A 26 -7.39 -0.97 19.19
N ASP A 27 -7.18 -0.01 18.29
CA ASP A 27 -7.90 1.25 18.24
C ASP A 27 -8.58 1.38 16.86
N SER A 28 -9.91 1.29 16.89
CA SER A 28 -10.79 1.45 15.74
C SER A 28 -10.63 2.82 15.07
N ASP A 29 -10.37 3.87 15.85
CA ASP A 29 -10.32 5.25 15.37
C ASP A 29 -9.04 5.50 14.57
N VAL A 30 -7.94 4.88 14.99
CA VAL A 30 -6.66 4.92 14.26
C VAL A 30 -6.79 4.24 12.90
N THR A 31 -7.44 3.07 12.86
CA THR A 31 -7.69 2.34 11.61
C THR A 31 -8.59 3.16 10.68
N ALA A 32 -9.65 3.75 11.22
CA ALA A 32 -10.58 4.57 10.44
C ALA A 32 -9.90 5.80 9.82
N ARG A 33 -9.07 6.51 10.60
CA ARG A 33 -8.29 7.66 10.11
C ARG A 33 -7.31 7.27 9.00
N ARG A 34 -6.61 6.14 9.15
CA ARG A 34 -5.67 5.63 8.14
C ARG A 34 -6.37 5.27 6.83
N MET A 35 -7.53 4.62 6.93
CA MET A 35 -8.36 4.31 5.76
C MET A 35 -8.88 5.58 5.08
N ALA A 36 -9.34 6.57 5.83
CA ALA A 36 -9.84 7.83 5.25
C ALA A 36 -8.76 8.52 4.39
N MET A 37 -7.54 8.66 4.91
CA MET A 37 -6.43 9.24 4.15
C MET A 37 -6.14 8.48 2.84
N ALA A 38 -6.24 7.16 2.85
CA ALA A 38 -6.04 6.35 1.64
C ALA A 38 -7.19 6.55 0.65
N LEU A 39 -8.44 6.47 1.11
CA LEU A 39 -9.63 6.60 0.27
C LEU A 39 -9.69 7.96 -0.42
N ASP A 40 -9.24 9.03 0.23
CA ASP A 40 -9.20 10.38 -0.35
C ASP A 40 -8.25 10.48 -1.56
N VAL A 41 -7.19 9.67 -1.61
CA VAL A 41 -6.18 9.72 -2.69
C VAL A 41 -6.36 8.67 -3.78
N ILE A 42 -7.15 7.62 -3.53
CA ILE A 42 -7.40 6.54 -4.50
C ILE A 42 -7.93 7.06 -5.85
N PRO A 43 -8.85 8.05 -5.92
CA PRO A 43 -9.29 8.60 -7.22
C PRO A 43 -8.19 9.27 -8.05
N HIS A 44 -7.02 9.52 -7.46
CA HIS A 44 -5.89 10.21 -8.09
C HIS A 44 -4.74 9.28 -8.47
N ILE A 45 -4.87 7.97 -8.27
CA ILE A 45 -3.85 7.00 -8.66
C ILE A 45 -4.07 6.51 -10.09
N ASP A 46 -3.00 6.13 -10.76
CA ASP A 46 -3.07 5.42 -12.04
C ASP A 46 -3.46 3.96 -11.80
N LEU A 47 -4.51 3.50 -12.49
CA LEU A 47 -4.98 2.11 -12.45
C LEU A 47 -3.97 1.11 -13.04
N ASN A 48 -3.05 1.58 -13.89
CA ASN A 48 -1.92 0.81 -14.38
C ASN A 48 -0.63 1.10 -13.60
N GLY A 49 -0.73 1.91 -12.54
CA GLY A 49 0.36 2.38 -11.73
C GLY A 49 0.84 1.34 -10.70
N PRO A 50 2.01 1.58 -10.10
CA PRO A 50 2.65 0.65 -9.19
C PRO A 50 1.92 0.48 -7.84
N THR A 51 0.97 1.36 -7.54
CA THR A 51 0.22 1.37 -6.27
C THR A 51 -1.21 0.83 -6.39
N TYR A 52 -1.67 0.47 -7.60
CA TYR A 52 -3.03 -0.01 -7.83
C TYR A 52 -3.41 -1.20 -6.94
N GLY A 53 -2.50 -2.16 -6.77
CA GLY A 53 -2.73 -3.32 -5.88
C GLY A 53 -2.94 -2.93 -4.41
N LEU A 54 -2.36 -1.81 -3.95
CA LEU A 54 -2.57 -1.31 -2.59
C LEU A 54 -3.97 -0.68 -2.45
N ALA A 55 -4.37 0.12 -3.44
CA ALA A 55 -5.69 0.75 -3.45
C ALA A 55 -6.82 -0.28 -3.48
N PHE A 56 -6.71 -1.29 -4.34
CA PHE A 56 -7.71 -2.35 -4.46
C PHE A 56 -8.00 -3.03 -3.13
N GLU A 57 -6.96 -3.36 -2.36
CA GLU A 57 -7.13 -4.02 -1.06
C GLU A 57 -7.71 -3.07 0.01
N ILE A 58 -7.38 -1.78 -0.04
CA ILE A 58 -7.95 -0.76 0.85
C ILE A 58 -9.44 -0.55 0.57
N GLU A 59 -9.86 -0.49 -0.71
CA GLU A 59 -11.27 -0.42 -1.07
C GLU A 59 -12.04 -1.68 -0.64
N ALA A 60 -11.41 -2.86 -0.73
CA ALA A 60 -11.99 -4.10 -0.23
C ALA A 60 -12.17 -4.08 1.29
N MET A 61 -11.19 -3.58 2.04
CA MET A 61 -11.30 -3.36 3.49
C MET A 61 -12.41 -2.35 3.83
N ASP A 62 -12.53 -1.25 3.08
CA ASP A 62 -13.60 -0.26 3.32
C ASP A 62 -14.98 -0.84 3.04
N ARG A 63 -15.12 -1.62 1.97
CA ARG A 63 -16.37 -2.35 1.68
C ARG A 63 -16.74 -3.29 2.81
N ALA A 64 -15.79 -4.12 3.27
CA ALA A 64 -16.01 -5.05 4.38
C ALA A 64 -16.39 -4.34 5.68
N ARG A 65 -15.76 -3.19 5.97
CA ARG A 65 -16.09 -2.36 7.13
C ARG A 65 -17.51 -1.80 7.05
N ARG A 66 -17.93 -1.30 5.89
CA ARG A 66 -19.29 -0.76 5.68
C ARG A 66 -20.38 -1.82 5.79
N THR A 67 -20.06 -3.08 5.52
CA THR A 67 -20.98 -4.22 5.67
C THR A 67 -20.83 -4.96 7.00
N GLU A 68 -19.98 -4.45 7.91
CA GLU A 68 -19.67 -5.08 9.20
C GLU A 68 -19.19 -6.55 9.07
N ASP A 69 -18.53 -6.87 7.94
CA ASP A 69 -18.00 -8.21 7.65
C ASP A 69 -16.55 -8.32 8.15
N GLY A 70 -16.39 -8.81 9.39
CA GLY A 70 -15.09 -8.99 10.02
C GLY A 70 -14.19 -10.03 9.32
N SER A 71 -14.77 -11.03 8.66
CA SER A 71 -13.99 -12.04 7.92
C SER A 71 -13.40 -11.43 6.66
N ALA A 72 -14.24 -10.78 5.85
CA ALA A 72 -13.79 -10.11 4.63
C ALA A 72 -12.79 -8.97 4.94
N PHE A 73 -12.96 -8.29 6.08
CA PHE A 73 -12.01 -7.29 6.55
C PHE A 73 -10.65 -7.93 6.86
N SER A 74 -10.63 -9.02 7.61
CA SER A 74 -9.40 -9.74 8.00
C SER A 74 -8.67 -10.30 6.76
N ASP A 75 -9.41 -10.87 5.81
CA ASP A 75 -8.86 -11.38 4.56
C ASP A 75 -8.24 -10.28 3.70
N SER A 76 -8.93 -9.14 3.58
CA SER A 76 -8.43 -7.99 2.82
C SER A 76 -7.25 -7.32 3.53
N HIS A 77 -7.24 -7.29 4.86
CA HIS A 77 -6.10 -6.81 5.65
C HIS A 77 -4.86 -7.69 5.45
N TRP A 78 -5.02 -9.01 5.44
CA TRP A 78 -3.93 -9.95 5.11
C TRP A 78 -3.40 -9.72 3.70
N ARG A 79 -4.28 -9.59 2.70
CA ARG A 79 -3.87 -9.29 1.32
C ARG A 79 -3.17 -7.95 1.19
N LEU A 80 -3.63 -6.91 1.90
CA LEU A 80 -2.95 -5.62 1.95
C LEU A 80 -1.52 -5.75 2.48
N ARG A 81 -1.31 -6.54 3.55
CA ARG A 81 0.05 -6.82 4.08
C ARG A 81 0.96 -7.44 3.03
N MET A 82 0.44 -8.40 2.28
CA MET A 82 1.18 -9.04 1.19
C MET A 82 1.48 -8.08 0.04
N ALA A 83 0.52 -7.22 -0.33
CA ALA A 83 0.70 -6.22 -1.37
C ALA A 83 1.76 -5.19 -0.99
N VAL A 84 1.73 -4.69 0.26
CA VAL A 84 2.75 -3.78 0.80
C VAL A 84 4.13 -4.43 0.81
N ALA A 85 4.24 -5.68 1.28
CA ALA A 85 5.51 -6.39 1.30
C ALA A 85 6.13 -6.53 -0.10
N ARG A 86 5.34 -6.96 -1.09
CA ARG A 86 5.78 -7.09 -2.49
C ARG A 86 6.20 -5.77 -3.11
N PHE A 87 5.46 -4.69 -2.81
CA PHE A 87 5.79 -3.36 -3.28
C PHE A 87 7.19 -2.94 -2.79
N PHE A 88 7.44 -3.06 -1.49
CA PHE A 88 8.74 -2.70 -0.92
C PHE A 88 9.87 -3.64 -1.34
N GLU A 89 9.62 -4.93 -1.49
CA GLU A 89 10.61 -5.90 -2.00
C GLU A 89 11.08 -5.52 -3.42
N THR A 90 10.14 -5.17 -4.30
CA THR A 90 10.44 -4.75 -5.67
C THR A 90 11.29 -3.47 -5.68
N ARG A 91 10.91 -2.46 -4.88
CA ARG A 91 11.68 -1.21 -4.79
C ARG A 91 13.06 -1.43 -4.18
N ALA A 92 13.17 -2.31 -3.19
CA ALA A 92 14.45 -2.68 -2.57
C ALA A 92 15.37 -3.37 -3.57
N ALA A 93 14.84 -4.29 -4.40
CA ALA A 93 15.60 -4.94 -5.46
C ALA A 93 16.16 -3.92 -6.47
N HIS A 94 15.32 -2.99 -6.95
CA HIS A 94 15.76 -1.93 -7.86
C HIS A 94 16.77 -0.97 -7.21
N ALA A 95 16.55 -0.58 -5.96
CA ALA A 95 17.50 0.26 -5.22
C ALA A 95 18.86 -0.44 -5.04
N HIS A 96 18.84 -1.73 -4.72
CA HIS A 96 20.05 -2.53 -4.58
C HIS A 96 20.80 -2.69 -5.92
N GLU A 97 20.10 -2.90 -7.03
CA GLU A 97 20.70 -2.92 -8.38
C GLU A 97 21.39 -1.60 -8.73
N ARG A 98 20.72 -0.46 -8.48
CA ARG A 98 21.30 0.87 -8.70
C ARG A 98 22.56 1.07 -7.85
N TRP A 99 22.50 0.72 -6.56
CA TRP A 99 23.64 0.82 -5.67
C TRP A 99 24.82 -0.05 -6.12
N ARG A 100 24.59 -1.28 -6.60
CA ARG A 100 25.67 -2.13 -7.15
C ARG A 100 26.34 -1.48 -8.35
N HIS A 101 25.54 -0.90 -9.25
CA HIS A 101 26.06 -0.20 -10.43
C HIS A 101 26.87 1.05 -10.05
N GLU A 102 26.39 1.85 -9.10
CA GLU A 102 27.07 3.08 -8.63
C GLU A 102 28.37 2.79 -7.86
N THR A 103 28.45 1.65 -7.17
CA THR A 103 29.61 1.26 -6.35
C THR A 103 30.59 0.31 -7.05
N GLY A 104 30.36 -0.01 -8.32
CA GLY A 104 31.23 -0.91 -9.08
C GLY A 104 31.19 -2.38 -8.61
N ARG A 105 30.09 -2.81 -7.99
CA ARG A 105 29.86 -4.18 -7.49
C ARG A 105 29.06 -5.05 -8.47
N GLY A 106 29.23 -4.81 -9.78
CA GLY A 106 28.52 -5.49 -10.87
C GLY A 106 29.29 -6.65 -11.48
#